data_AF-A0A1Q3X381-F1
#
_entry.id   AF-A0A1Q3X381-F1
#
_cell.length_a   1.000
_cell.length_b   1.000
_cell.length_c   1.000
_cell.angle_alpha   90.00
_cell.angle_beta   90.00
_cell.angle_gamma   90.00
#
_symmetry.space_group_name_H-M   'P 1'
#
loop_
_entity.id
_entity.type
_entity.pdbx_description
1 polymer ?
#
loop_
_entity_poly.entity_id
_entity_poly.type
_entity_poly.pdbx_seq_one_letter_code
_entity_poly.pdbx_strand_id
1 'polypeptide(L)'
;MNEERIIIEKLKNIFSNSKEIQLAADNGTSLKLKDGTEIIVSGSEIANDAQVYTVDADGNQTPLADGTYTLENDKTFTVVGGKVTDLKDAATDAPAEADNTAMEAPAEEASETPADDAKEEDDVDARLTALEEQVSQITDAVNKLIDMANNATDVAMSTQTKLAEFMAQPVETPVIRQEIKQTAEQARIERFKALANSYK
;
A
#
# COMPACT_ATOMS: atom_id res chain seq x y z
N MET A 1 -35.14 -14.34 8.32
CA MET A 1 -34.91 -15.49 7.42
C MET A 1 -34.72 -15.13 5.94
N ASN A 2 -35.26 -14.01 5.42
CA ASN A 2 -35.06 -13.65 3.99
C ASN A 2 -33.82 -12.79 3.72
N GLU A 3 -33.38 -11.96 4.66
CA GLU A 3 -32.25 -11.05 4.47
C GLU A 3 -30.89 -11.77 4.45
N GLU A 4 -30.69 -12.77 5.31
CA GLU A 4 -29.48 -13.60 5.34
C GLU A 4 -29.26 -14.36 4.03
N ARG A 5 -30.34 -14.83 3.39
CA ARG A 5 -30.25 -15.49 2.08
C ARG A 5 -29.81 -14.52 0.97
N ILE A 6 -30.31 -13.29 1.00
CA ILE A 6 -29.95 -12.25 0.03
C ILE A 6 -28.48 -11.85 0.20
N ILE A 7 -27.99 -11.76 1.44
CA ILE A 7 -26.58 -11.45 1.71
C ILE A 7 -25.67 -12.57 1.20
N ILE A 8 -26.01 -13.84 1.48
CA ILE A 8 -25.25 -15.00 1.00
C ILE A 8 -25.24 -15.08 -0.53
N GLU A 9 -26.36 -14.75 -1.18
CA GLU A 9 -26.48 -14.76 -2.64
C GLU A 9 -25.66 -13.63 -3.30
N LYS A 10 -25.66 -12.43 -2.70
CA LYS A 10 -24.80 -11.31 -3.11
C LYS A 10 -23.31 -11.64 -2.93
N LEU A 11 -22.94 -12.24 -1.80
CA LEU A 11 -21.57 -12.71 -1.55
C LEU A 11 -21.14 -13.76 -2.57
N LYS A 12 -21.99 -14.77 -2.85
CA LYS A 12 -21.70 -15.78 -3.87
C LYS A 12 -21.49 -15.18 -5.26
N ASN A 13 -22.25 -14.15 -5.64
CA ASN A 13 -22.05 -13.46 -6.90
C ASN A 13 -20.74 -12.66 -6.94
N ILE A 14 -20.32 -12.06 -5.82
CA ILE A 14 -19.03 -11.37 -5.73
C ILE A 14 -17.87 -12.37 -5.87
N PHE A 15 -17.90 -13.50 -5.15
CA PHE A 15 -16.87 -14.55 -5.23
C PHE A 15 -16.89 -15.36 -6.54
N SER A 16 -18.04 -15.44 -7.22
CA SER A 16 -18.14 -16.14 -8.51
C SER A 16 -17.73 -15.24 -9.68
N ASN A 17 -17.98 -13.94 -9.58
CA ASN A 17 -17.52 -12.95 -10.57
C ASN A 17 -16.11 -12.41 -10.26
N SER A 18 -15.52 -12.72 -9.11
CA SER A 18 -14.13 -12.37 -8.78
C SER A 18 -13.08 -13.20 -9.54
N LYS A 19 -13.50 -14.00 -10.53
CA LYS A 19 -12.59 -14.79 -11.38
C LYS A 19 -11.65 -13.91 -12.24
N GLU A 20 -11.93 -12.60 -12.34
CA GLU A 20 -11.04 -11.60 -12.96
C GLU A 20 -10.26 -10.74 -11.96
N ILE A 21 -10.50 -10.86 -10.65
CA ILE A 21 -9.48 -10.45 -9.66
C ILE A 21 -8.56 -11.65 -9.50
N GLN A 22 -7.83 -11.97 -10.58
CA GLN A 22 -6.51 -12.54 -10.43
C GLN A 22 -5.65 -11.42 -9.83
N LEU A 23 -5.81 -11.18 -8.52
CA LEU A 23 -4.65 -10.85 -7.73
C LEU A 23 -3.68 -11.96 -8.09
N ALA A 24 -2.58 -11.61 -8.75
CA ALA A 24 -1.52 -12.54 -9.02
C ALA A 24 -1.01 -13.03 -7.67
N ALA A 25 -1.71 -14.02 -7.10
CA ALA A 25 -1.14 -15.05 -6.26
C ALA A 25 -0.26 -15.89 -7.19
N ASP A 26 0.73 -15.23 -7.79
CA ASP A 26 2.01 -15.85 -7.97
C ASP A 26 2.43 -16.14 -6.53
N ASN A 27 2.10 -17.34 -6.07
CA ASN A 27 2.51 -17.85 -4.77
C ASN A 27 4.03 -17.98 -4.86
N GLY A 28 4.72 -16.84 -4.77
CA GLY A 28 6.15 -16.81 -4.84
C GLY A 28 6.66 -17.64 -3.68
N THR A 29 7.56 -18.57 -3.99
CA THR A 29 8.09 -19.47 -2.98
C THR A 29 9.00 -18.66 -2.08
N SER A 30 8.65 -18.57 -0.79
CA SER A 30 9.54 -17.97 0.21
C SER A 30 10.70 -18.94 0.47
N LEU A 31 11.92 -18.45 0.29
CA LEU A 31 13.16 -19.15 0.52
C LEU A 31 14.03 -18.32 1.46
N LYS A 32 14.77 -18.99 2.34
CA LYS A 32 15.74 -18.35 3.21
C LYS A 32 17.15 -18.53 2.67
N LEU A 33 17.90 -17.44 2.73
CA LEU A 33 19.32 -17.39 2.43
C LEU A 33 20.14 -17.72 3.67
N LYS A 34 21.39 -18.15 3.47
CA LYS A 34 22.34 -18.39 4.57
C LYS A 34 22.67 -17.13 5.39
N ASP A 35 22.48 -15.96 4.80
CA ASP A 35 22.62 -14.67 5.48
C ASP A 35 21.40 -14.34 6.38
N GLY A 36 20.38 -15.21 6.42
CA GLY A 36 19.15 -15.03 7.19
C GLY A 36 18.07 -14.21 6.46
N THR A 37 18.36 -13.71 5.26
CA THR A 37 17.42 -12.90 4.47
C THR A 37 16.34 -13.79 3.85
N GLU A 38 15.07 -13.38 4.03
CA GLU A 38 13.93 -14.03 3.39
C GLU A 38 13.68 -13.42 2.01
N ILE A 39 13.69 -14.28 0.99
CA ILE A 39 13.44 -13.91 -0.40
C ILE A 39 12.22 -14.63 -0.94
N ILE A 40 11.46 -13.94 -1.77
CA ILE A 40 10.35 -14.48 -2.55
C ILE A 40 10.81 -14.60 -4.00
N VAL A 41 10.72 -15.80 -4.55
CA VAL A 41 10.97 -16.05 -5.97
C VAL A 41 9.63 -16.14 -6.70
N SER A 42 9.48 -15.41 -7.81
CA SER A 42 8.34 -15.56 -8.74
C SER A 42 8.44 -16.89 -9.46
N GLY A 43 7.97 -17.95 -8.81
CA GLY A 43 7.99 -19.33 -9.28
C GLY A 43 7.83 -20.34 -8.15
N SER A 44 7.60 -21.61 -8.53
CA SER A 44 7.54 -22.73 -7.59
C SER A 44 8.91 -23.13 -7.05
N GLU A 45 9.99 -22.81 -7.76
CA GLU A 45 11.37 -23.09 -7.41
C GLU A 45 12.30 -21.99 -7.95
N ILE A 46 13.51 -21.90 -7.40
CA ILE A 46 14.53 -21.01 -7.94
C ILE A 46 15.06 -21.56 -9.27
N ALA A 47 14.85 -20.81 -10.35
CA ALA A 47 15.24 -21.18 -11.70
C ALA A 47 15.96 -20.01 -12.39
N ASN A 48 16.72 -20.29 -13.44
CA ASN A 48 17.31 -19.24 -14.28
C ASN A 48 16.18 -18.37 -14.89
N ASP A 49 16.40 -17.06 -14.93
CA ASP A 49 15.45 -16.00 -15.30
C ASP A 49 14.28 -15.77 -14.32
N ALA A 50 14.23 -16.51 -13.20
CA ALA A 50 13.25 -16.26 -12.14
C ALA A 50 13.53 -14.92 -11.46
N GLN A 51 12.46 -14.17 -11.21
CA GLN A 51 12.53 -12.87 -10.54
C GLN A 51 12.59 -13.08 -9.03
N VAL A 52 13.54 -12.43 -8.36
CA VAL A 52 13.76 -12.59 -6.92
C VAL A 52 13.53 -11.27 -6.21
N TYR A 53 12.78 -11.31 -5.12
CA TYR A 53 12.42 -10.16 -4.30
C TYR A 53 12.80 -10.40 -2.85
N THR A 54 13.26 -9.37 -2.15
CA THR A 54 13.33 -9.35 -0.69
C THR A 54 12.05 -8.73 -0.14
N VAL A 55 11.62 -9.19 1.03
CA VAL A 55 10.48 -8.60 1.76
C VAL A 55 11.01 -7.84 2.96
N ASP A 56 10.61 -6.58 3.11
CA ASP A 56 10.91 -5.79 4.31
C ASP A 56 9.88 -6.04 5.43
N ALA A 57 10.15 -5.47 6.62
CA ALA A 57 9.27 -5.61 7.79
C ALA A 57 7.85 -5.04 7.57
N ASP A 58 7.68 -4.18 6.57
CA ASP A 58 6.41 -3.57 6.18
C ASP A 58 5.68 -4.38 5.09
N GLY A 59 6.26 -5.50 4.66
CA GLY A 59 5.69 -6.39 3.64
C GLY A 59 5.86 -5.89 2.20
N ASN A 60 6.71 -4.88 1.97
CA ASN A 60 7.00 -4.41 0.62
C ASN A 60 8.02 -5.32 -0.05
N GLN A 61 7.77 -5.63 -1.32
CA GLN A 61 8.67 -6.42 -2.16
C GLN A 61 9.62 -5.50 -2.91
N THR A 62 10.91 -5.63 -2.65
CA THR A 62 11.97 -4.95 -3.40
C THR A 62 12.75 -5.98 -4.19
N PRO A 63 13.06 -5.75 -5.49
CA PRO A 63 13.91 -6.66 -6.25
C PRO A 63 15.25 -6.87 -5.53
N LEU A 64 15.71 -8.13 -5.44
CA LEU A 64 16.99 -8.45 -4.80
C LEU A 64 18.12 -7.75 -5.57
N ALA A 65 19.06 -7.17 -4.83
CA ALA A 65 20.23 -6.51 -5.39
C ALA A 65 21.11 -7.49 -6.19
N ASP A 66 21.90 -6.95 -7.11
CA ASP A 66 22.79 -7.77 -7.93
C ASP A 66 23.91 -8.34 -7.07
N GLY A 67 24.07 -9.66 -7.09
CA GLY A 67 25.00 -10.34 -6.20
C GLY A 67 24.91 -11.86 -6.28
N THR A 68 25.89 -12.53 -5.67
CA THR A 68 25.90 -13.99 -5.52
C THR A 68 25.40 -14.35 -4.12
N TYR A 69 24.38 -15.19 -4.08
CA TYR A 69 23.65 -15.53 -2.87
C TYR A 69 23.63 -17.05 -2.67
N THR A 70 23.63 -17.49 -1.41
CA THR A 70 23.60 -18.90 -1.04
C THR A 70 22.33 -19.21 -0.26
N LEU A 71 21.53 -20.14 -0.76
CA LEU A 71 20.32 -20.64 -0.08
C LEU A 71 20.68 -21.55 1.10
N GLU A 72 19.75 -21.73 2.03
CA GLU A 72 19.87 -22.73 3.10
C GLU A 72 20.15 -24.15 2.58
N ASN A 73 19.66 -24.48 1.38
CA ASN A 73 19.87 -25.78 0.72
C ASN A 73 21.26 -25.94 0.06
N ASP A 74 22.26 -25.15 0.45
CA ASP A 74 23.62 -25.09 -0.13
C ASP A 74 23.67 -24.71 -1.64
N LYS A 75 22.54 -24.36 -2.25
CA LYS A 75 22.47 -23.90 -3.65
C LYS A 75 22.97 -22.46 -3.73
N THR A 76 23.85 -22.19 -4.70
CA THR A 76 24.37 -20.84 -4.95
C THR A 76 23.77 -20.30 -6.24
N PHE A 77 23.38 -19.03 -6.23
CA PHE A 77 22.81 -18.39 -7.41
C PHE A 77 23.26 -16.95 -7.54
N THR A 78 23.35 -16.46 -8.76
CA THR A 78 23.75 -15.07 -9.05
C THR A 78 22.57 -14.30 -9.59
N VAL A 79 22.29 -13.13 -9.03
CA VAL A 79 21.22 -12.22 -9.46
C VAL A 79 21.81 -11.02 -10.18
N VAL A 80 21.22 -10.66 -11.32
CA VAL A 80 21.51 -9.43 -12.07
C VAL A 80 20.19 -8.81 -12.53
N GLY A 81 19.96 -7.53 -12.23
CA GLY A 81 18.71 -6.81 -12.50
C GLY A 81 17.48 -7.40 -11.79
N GLY A 82 17.65 -8.04 -10.61
CA GLY A 82 16.56 -8.72 -9.90
C GLY A 82 16.10 -10.05 -10.52
N LYS A 83 16.90 -10.63 -11.43
CA LYS A 83 16.68 -11.95 -12.06
C LYS A 83 17.85 -12.89 -11.81
N VAL A 84 17.57 -14.18 -11.61
CA VAL A 84 18.61 -15.21 -11.49
C VAL A 84 19.27 -15.44 -12.84
N THR A 85 20.58 -15.27 -12.91
CA THR A 85 21.39 -15.45 -14.13
C THR A 85 22.18 -16.74 -14.15
N ASP A 86 22.54 -17.27 -12.98
CA ASP A 86 23.27 -18.54 -12.84
C ASP A 86 22.79 -19.26 -11.58
N LEU A 87 22.49 -20.56 -11.70
CA LEU A 87 22.07 -21.44 -10.60
C LEU A 87 23.05 -22.62 -10.52
N LYS A 88 23.81 -22.70 -9.43
CA LYS A 88 24.73 -23.81 -9.13
C LYS A 88 24.18 -24.65 -7.99
N ASP A 89 23.87 -25.91 -8.30
CA ASP A 89 23.47 -26.92 -7.33
C ASP A 89 24.68 -27.61 -6.71
N ALA A 90 24.70 -27.74 -5.37
CA ALA A 90 25.80 -28.33 -4.61
C ALA A 90 25.99 -29.86 -4.81
N ALA A 91 25.28 -30.49 -5.75
CA ALA A 91 25.31 -31.94 -5.96
C ALA A 91 25.65 -32.36 -7.39
N THR A 92 26.38 -31.54 -8.16
CA THR A 92 27.10 -32.07 -9.34
C THR A 92 28.42 -31.34 -9.53
N ASP A 93 29.48 -32.14 -9.41
CA ASP A 93 30.89 -31.80 -9.49
C ASP A 93 31.32 -31.36 -10.90
N ALA A 94 32.37 -30.55 -10.91
CA ALA A 94 33.37 -30.31 -11.94
C ALA A 94 33.18 -29.21 -13.01
N PRO A 95 34.30 -28.53 -13.38
CA PRO A 95 34.32 -27.14 -13.87
C PRO A 95 34.33 -27.06 -15.40
N ALA A 96 33.65 -26.06 -15.94
CA ALA A 96 33.89 -25.57 -17.29
C ALA A 96 34.39 -24.13 -17.20
N GLU A 97 35.72 -23.97 -17.21
CA GLU A 97 36.34 -22.74 -17.68
C GLU A 97 36.07 -22.57 -19.18
N ALA A 98 35.61 -21.39 -19.57
CA ALA A 98 36.10 -20.62 -20.71
C ALA A 98 35.42 -19.24 -20.63
N ASP A 99 36.14 -18.20 -20.19
CA ASP A 99 36.88 -17.28 -21.08
C ASP A 99 35.90 -16.22 -21.65
N ASN A 100 35.99 -14.90 -21.44
CA ASN A 100 37.10 -13.93 -21.42
C ASN A 100 36.38 -12.58 -21.12
N THR A 101 36.81 -11.60 -20.32
CA THR A 101 38.02 -10.76 -20.41
C THR A 101 38.11 -9.81 -19.20
N ALA A 102 39.26 -9.84 -18.53
CA ALA A 102 40.07 -8.71 -18.04
C ALA A 102 39.42 -7.41 -17.51
N MET A 103 39.63 -7.12 -16.21
CA MET A 103 40.53 -6.03 -15.78
C MET A 103 40.93 -6.19 -14.29
N GLU A 104 42.24 -6.23 -14.03
CA GLU A 104 42.92 -6.19 -12.72
C GLU A 104 42.48 -4.97 -11.87
N ALA A 105 42.01 -5.18 -10.62
CA ALA A 105 42.75 -5.06 -9.32
C ALA A 105 42.99 -3.59 -8.84
N PRO A 106 43.40 -3.30 -7.59
CA PRO A 106 43.53 -4.15 -6.38
C PRO A 106 43.00 -3.54 -5.04
N ALA A 107 42.76 -4.45 -4.07
CA ALA A 107 43.03 -4.45 -2.62
C ALA A 107 42.81 -3.22 -1.71
N GLU A 108 42.08 -3.47 -0.60
CA GLU A 108 42.27 -3.03 0.81
C GLU A 108 40.91 -3.22 1.53
N GLU A 109 40.73 -3.56 2.79
CA GLU A 109 41.52 -4.16 3.85
C GLU A 109 40.49 -4.70 4.88
N ALA A 110 40.95 -5.52 5.82
CA ALA A 110 40.13 -6.15 6.84
C ALA A 110 39.54 -5.16 7.86
N SER A 111 38.34 -5.47 8.37
CA SER A 111 37.98 -5.19 9.76
C SER A 111 37.00 -6.26 10.23
N GLU A 112 37.55 -7.31 10.84
CA GLU A 112 36.83 -8.08 11.85
C GLU A 112 36.46 -7.14 13.01
N THR A 113 35.17 -7.05 13.32
CA THR A 113 34.71 -6.72 14.66
C THR A 113 33.79 -7.85 15.12
N PRO A 114 34.15 -8.61 16.16
CA PRO A 114 33.28 -9.60 16.77
C PRO A 114 32.33 -8.94 17.78
N ALA A 115 31.20 -9.62 18.01
CA ALA A 115 30.18 -9.38 19.03
C ALA A 115 29.16 -8.27 18.75
N ASP A 116 27.91 -8.65 18.51
CA ASP A 116 26.99 -8.78 19.64
C ASP A 116 25.91 -9.81 19.32
N ASP A 117 26.00 -10.95 20.00
CA ASP A 117 24.99 -12.00 20.09
C ASP A 117 23.90 -11.47 21.04
N ALA A 118 23.14 -10.48 20.59
CA ALA A 118 21.94 -10.04 21.26
C ALA A 118 20.80 -10.91 20.77
N LYS A 119 20.50 -11.94 21.56
CA LYS A 119 19.28 -12.75 21.46
C LYS A 119 18.07 -11.84 21.28
N GLU A 120 17.57 -11.73 20.06
CA GLU A 120 16.16 -11.48 19.83
C GLU A 120 15.46 -12.78 20.22
N GLU A 121 15.14 -12.91 21.51
CA GLU A 121 14.04 -13.77 21.90
C GLU A 121 12.82 -13.23 21.16
N ASP A 122 12.36 -13.96 20.14
CA ASP A 122 11.03 -13.85 19.56
C ASP A 122 10.01 -13.92 20.70
N ASP A 123 9.72 -12.78 21.31
CA ASP A 123 8.66 -12.65 22.30
C ASP A 123 7.33 -12.66 21.53
N VAL A 124 6.89 -13.87 21.21
CA VAL A 124 5.62 -14.15 20.54
C VAL A 124 4.48 -13.51 21.31
N ASP A 125 4.56 -13.39 22.64
CA ASP A 125 3.54 -12.76 23.46
C ASP A 125 3.53 -11.22 23.26
N ALA A 126 4.69 -10.58 23.12
CA ALA A 126 4.78 -9.17 22.74
C ALA A 126 4.22 -8.91 21.33
N ARG A 127 4.52 -9.78 20.36
CA ARG A 127 3.98 -9.69 18.99
C ARG A 127 2.47 -9.92 18.96
N LEU A 128 1.95 -10.85 19.76
CA LEU A 128 0.52 -11.12 19.89
C LEU A 128 -0.21 -9.91 20.47
N THR A 129 0.34 -9.30 21.52
CA THR A 129 -0.22 -8.10 22.15
C THR A 129 -0.26 -6.93 21.16
N ALA A 130 0.82 -6.72 20.39
CA ALA A 130 0.87 -5.69 19.36
C ALA A 130 -0.17 -5.93 18.24
N LEU A 131 -0.34 -7.19 17.82
CA LEU A 131 -1.36 -7.56 16.83
C LEU A 131 -2.78 -7.32 17.34
N GLU A 132 -3.07 -7.68 18.59
CA GLU A 132 -4.37 -7.45 19.21
C GLU A 132 -4.71 -5.95 19.27
N GLU A 133 -3.72 -5.11 19.60
CA GLU A 133 -3.89 -3.66 19.62
C GLU A 133 -4.12 -3.10 18.20
N GLN A 134 -3.35 -3.55 17.21
CA GLN A 134 -3.55 -3.16 15.81
C GLN A 134 -4.92 -3.57 15.28
N VAL A 135 -5.39 -4.78 15.58
CA VAL A 135 -6.73 -5.26 15.18
C VAL A 135 -7.83 -4.43 15.84
N SER A 136 -7.65 -4.03 17.10
CA SER A 136 -8.56 -3.11 17.79
C SER A 136 -8.63 -1.76 17.07
N GLN A 137 -7.48 -1.16 16.76
CA GLN A 137 -7.40 0.11 16.03
C GLN A 137 -8.02 0.04 14.63
N ILE A 138 -7.79 -1.06 13.90
CA ILE A 138 -8.39 -1.29 12.58
C ILE A 138 -9.92 -1.39 12.72
N THR A 139 -10.42 -2.10 13.72
CA THR A 139 -11.86 -2.24 13.96
C THR A 139 -12.51 -0.88 14.22
N ASP A 140 -11.88 -0.03 15.03
CA ASP A 140 -12.36 1.33 15.30
C ASP A 140 -12.30 2.22 14.06
N ALA A 141 -11.23 2.13 13.28
CA ALA A 141 -11.08 2.88 12.03
C ALA A 141 -12.15 2.46 11.00
N VAL A 142 -12.44 1.17 10.88
CA VAL A 142 -13.48 0.64 9.99
C VAL A 142 -14.86 1.13 10.43
N ASN A 143 -15.18 1.07 11.72
CA ASN A 143 -16.46 1.58 12.23
C ASN A 143 -16.63 3.07 11.93
N LYS A 144 -15.58 3.87 12.14
CA LYS A 144 -15.59 5.30 11.82
C LYS A 144 -15.78 5.57 10.33
N LEU A 145 -15.15 4.78 9.46
CA LEU A 145 -15.33 4.89 8.01
C LEU A 145 -16.76 4.56 7.59
N ILE A 146 -17.39 3.56 8.20
CA ILE A 146 -18.79 3.21 7.96
C ILE A 146 -19.71 4.38 8.35
N ASP A 147 -19.49 4.99 9.52
CA ASP A 147 -20.27 6.15 9.96
C ASP A 147 -20.08 7.36 9.03
N MET A 148 -18.85 7.60 8.57
CA MET A 148 -18.57 8.66 7.60
C MET A 148 -19.25 8.40 6.26
N ALA A 149 -19.23 7.16 5.77
CA ALA A 149 -19.87 6.77 4.52
C ALA A 149 -21.40 6.92 4.58
N ASN A 150 -22.02 6.53 5.70
CA ASN A 150 -23.45 6.71 5.91
C ASN A 150 -23.83 8.19 5.93
N ASN A 151 -23.11 9.02 6.70
CA ASN A 151 -23.33 10.47 6.74
C ASN A 151 -23.11 11.14 5.37
N ALA A 152 -22.06 10.76 4.64
CA ALA A 152 -21.79 11.30 3.32
C ALA A 152 -22.91 10.95 2.33
N THR A 153 -23.46 9.74 2.42
CA THR A 153 -24.59 9.30 1.59
C THR A 153 -25.85 10.10 1.91
N ASP A 154 -26.13 10.35 3.20
CA ASP A 154 -27.27 11.18 3.62
C ASP A 154 -27.13 12.64 3.16
N VAL A 155 -25.93 13.21 3.25
CA VAL A 155 -25.63 14.55 2.74
C VAL A 155 -25.80 14.59 1.22
N ALA A 156 -25.31 13.58 0.49
CA ALA A 156 -25.46 13.50 -0.96
C ALA A 156 -26.94 13.39 -1.37
N MET A 157 -27.73 12.53 -0.73
CA MET A 157 -29.16 12.40 -1.04
C MET A 157 -29.94 13.67 -0.69
N SER A 158 -29.67 14.29 0.45
CA SER A 158 -30.36 15.51 0.86
C SER A 158 -30.00 16.71 -0.01
N THR A 159 -28.74 16.83 -0.45
CA THR A 159 -28.32 17.88 -1.40
C THR A 159 -28.91 17.66 -2.78
N GLN A 160 -28.94 16.42 -3.27
CA GLN A 160 -29.60 16.07 -4.53
C GLN A 160 -31.09 16.38 -4.49
N THR A 161 -31.76 16.07 -3.38
CA THR A 161 -33.19 16.36 -3.17
C THR A 161 -33.45 17.86 -3.17
N LYS A 162 -32.68 18.63 -2.38
CA LYS A 162 -32.81 20.10 -2.33
C LYS A 162 -32.49 20.77 -3.67
N LEU A 163 -31.51 20.24 -4.41
CA LEU A 163 -31.17 20.73 -5.75
C LEU A 163 -32.29 20.46 -6.74
N ALA A 164 -32.88 19.26 -6.72
CA ALA A 164 -34.02 18.92 -7.55
C ALA A 164 -35.24 19.80 -7.22
N GLU A 165 -35.52 20.03 -5.94
CA GLU A 165 -36.59 20.92 -5.49
C GLU A 165 -36.35 22.37 -5.92
N PHE A 166 -35.12 22.87 -5.78
CA PHE A 166 -34.72 24.20 -6.25
C PHE A 166 -34.89 24.35 -7.77
N MET A 167 -34.51 23.33 -8.56
CA MET A 167 -34.67 23.35 -10.01
C MET A 167 -36.13 23.21 -10.47
N ALA A 168 -37.00 22.62 -9.64
CA ALA A 168 -38.42 22.52 -9.90
C ALA A 168 -39.19 23.81 -9.57
N GLN A 169 -38.59 24.74 -8.84
CA GLN A 169 -39.21 26.04 -8.56
C GLN A 169 -39.25 26.89 -9.84
N PRO A 170 -40.42 27.47 -10.20
CA PRO A 170 -40.50 28.39 -11.31
C PRO A 170 -39.60 29.60 -11.01
N VAL A 171 -38.82 30.03 -12.01
CA VAL A 171 -38.00 31.25 -11.90
C VAL A 171 -38.94 32.45 -11.78
N GLU A 172 -39.19 32.92 -10.56
CA GLU A 172 -39.89 34.19 -10.32
C GLU A 172 -38.95 35.35 -10.66
N THR A 173 -38.99 35.77 -11.92
CA THR A 173 -38.27 36.92 -12.50
C THR A 173 -36.74 36.88 -12.39
N PRO A 174 -36.01 37.24 -13.47
CA PRO A 174 -34.56 37.30 -13.39
C PRO A 174 -34.14 38.31 -12.32
N VAL A 175 -33.28 37.89 -11.39
CA VAL A 175 -32.61 38.80 -10.46
C VAL A 175 -31.68 39.68 -11.28
N ILE A 176 -32.19 40.85 -11.68
CA ILE A 176 -31.37 41.89 -12.29
C ILE A 176 -30.43 42.39 -11.20
N ARG A 177 -29.16 42.02 -11.30
CA ARG A 177 -28.11 42.58 -10.45
C ARG A 177 -28.07 44.09 -10.72
N GLN A 178 -28.71 44.87 -9.85
CA GLN A 178 -28.48 46.30 -9.84
C GLN A 178 -26.98 46.51 -9.57
N GLU A 179 -26.30 47.15 -10.52
CA GLU A 179 -24.94 47.59 -10.29
C GLU A 179 -24.96 48.53 -9.09
N ILE A 180 -24.44 48.05 -7.96
CA ILE A 180 -24.20 48.90 -6.81
C ILE A 180 -23.05 49.82 -7.22
N LYS A 181 -23.38 51.03 -7.67
CA LYS A 181 -22.40 52.08 -7.99
C LYS A 181 -21.65 52.60 -6.77
N GLN A 182 -21.97 52.11 -5.57
CA GLN A 182 -21.16 52.41 -4.40
C GLN A 182 -19.85 51.65 -4.44
N THR A 183 -18.77 52.40 -4.36
CA THR A 183 -17.47 51.83 -4.05
C THR A 183 -17.52 51.15 -2.69
N ALA A 184 -16.66 50.14 -2.47
CA ALA A 184 -16.59 49.42 -1.19
C ALA A 184 -16.43 50.38 0.02
N GLU A 185 -15.79 51.53 -0.21
CA GLU A 185 -15.62 52.59 0.77
C GLU A 185 -16.93 53.31 1.12
N GLN A 186 -17.79 53.61 0.13
CA GLN A 186 -19.10 54.22 0.36
C GLN A 186 -20.04 53.28 1.14
N ALA A 187 -20.06 51.99 0.77
CA ALA A 187 -20.84 50.98 1.50
C ALA A 187 -20.36 50.82 2.95
N ARG A 188 -19.05 50.94 3.19
CA ARG A 188 -18.47 50.89 4.54
C ARG A 188 -18.88 52.10 5.37
N ILE A 189 -18.82 53.31 4.79
CA ILE A 189 -19.24 54.55 5.44
C ILE A 189 -20.74 54.51 5.80
N GLU A 190 -21.60 53.99 4.92
CA GLU A 190 -23.03 53.87 5.21
C GLU A 190 -23.34 52.86 6.30
N ARG A 191 -22.65 51.71 6.33
CA ARG A 191 -22.77 50.75 7.44
C ARG A 191 -22.37 51.38 8.78
N PHE A 192 -21.30 52.16 8.80
CA PHE A 192 -20.88 52.88 10.02
C PHE A 192 -21.88 53.96 10.43
N LYS A 193 -22.47 54.71 9.48
CA LYS A 193 -23.54 55.66 9.78
C LYS A 193 -24.81 55.00 10.31
N ALA A 194 -25.23 53.88 9.71
CA ALA A 194 -26.39 53.12 10.17
C ALA A 194 -26.18 52.61 11.60
N LEU A 195 -24.98 52.09 11.89
CA LEU A 195 -24.61 51.63 13.22
C LEU A 195 -24.57 52.78 14.24
N ALA A 196 -24.02 53.94 13.88
CA ALA A 196 -24.01 55.11 14.75
C ALA A 196 -25.42 55.64 15.06
N ASN A 197 -26.35 55.53 14.10
CA ASN A 197 -27.75 55.92 14.31
C ASN A 197 -28.55 54.88 15.11
N SER A 198 -28.17 53.59 15.11
CA SER A 198 -28.85 52.57 15.95
C SER A 198 -28.51 52.66 17.44
N TYR A 199 -27.53 53.48 17.82
CA TYR A 199 -27.13 53.72 19.22
C TYR A 199 -27.60 55.08 19.77
N LYS A 200 -28.46 55.79 19.04
CA LYS A 200 -29.20 56.97 19.53
C LYS A 200 -30.63 56.59 19.86
#